data_AF-A0AAD7AXR9-F1
#
_entry.id   AF-A0AAD7AXR9-F1
#
_cell.length_a   1.000
_cell.length_b   1.000
_cell.length_c   1.000
_cell.angle_alpha   90.00
_cell.angle_beta   90.00
_cell.angle_gamma   90.00
#
_symmetry.space_group_name_H-M   'P 1'
#
loop_
_entity.id
_entity.type
_entity.pdbx_description
1 polymer ?
#
loop_
_entity_poly.entity_id
_entity_poly.type
_entity_poly.pdbx_seq_one_letter_code
_entity_poly.pdbx_strand_id
1 'polypeptide(L)'
;ILSWDGIKELVDQQLKEGKKKHIPIAQTNQLLLIHNFRNLMLKGFSRIHASVEIARQWHAGEGVHFARRVRILVRHFEVLRNLPKETRGGARDSRSLLSEENVRKASLTWLEAQPSGTVTPKTFQNALNTTILPALGIQTNKPLCERTARRVLFTAPYRRWLIKLGWRLTVLRKGVYMDGHERPDVVQY
;
A
#
# COMPACT_ATOMS: atom_id res chain seq x y z
N ILE A 1 27.99 25.72 11.21
CA ILE A 1 26.87 24.85 11.66
C ILE A 1 25.80 25.78 12.23
N LEU A 2 24.55 25.71 11.76
CA LEU A 2 23.49 26.61 12.23
C LEU A 2 23.35 26.53 13.76
N SER A 3 23.25 27.68 14.42
CA SER A 3 22.78 27.72 15.80
C SER A 3 21.46 26.99 15.85
N TRP A 4 21.29 26.24 16.92
CA TRP A 4 20.10 25.48 17.12
C TRP A 4 18.83 26.35 17.25
N ASP A 5 18.96 27.65 17.52
CA ASP A 5 17.84 28.61 17.46
C ASP A 5 17.35 28.80 16.02
N GLY A 6 18.26 28.88 15.06
CA GLY A 6 17.87 28.92 13.65
C GLY A 6 17.28 27.59 13.15
N ILE A 7 17.55 26.45 13.81
CA ILE A 7 16.83 25.19 13.53
C ILE A 7 15.37 25.30 14.01
N LYS A 8 15.13 25.91 15.16
CA LYS A 8 13.77 26.13 15.67
C LYS A 8 12.96 27.02 14.73
N GLU A 9 13.56 28.13 14.30
CA GLU A 9 12.93 29.07 13.36
C GLU A 9 12.60 28.39 12.02
N LEU A 10 13.51 27.57 11.49
CA LEU A 10 13.28 26.77 10.28
C LEU A 10 12.10 25.81 10.42
N VAL A 11 12.00 25.11 11.55
CA VAL A 11 10.89 24.18 11.80
C VAL A 11 9.57 24.94 11.94
N ASP A 12 9.56 26.08 12.62
CA ASP A 12 8.38 26.93 12.77
C ASP A 12 7.90 27.49 11.42
N GLN A 13 8.84 27.88 10.55
CA GLN A 13 8.54 28.27 9.19
C GLN A 13 7.95 27.12 8.38
N GLN A 14 8.55 25.92 8.42
CA GLN A 14 8.02 24.73 7.72
C GLN A 14 6.64 24.32 8.23
N LEU A 15 6.36 24.46 9.53
CA LEU A 15 5.03 24.22 10.10
C LEU A 15 4.01 25.26 9.61
N LYS A 16 4.38 26.55 9.55
CA LYS A 16 3.51 27.63 9.03
C LYS A 16 3.20 27.45 7.54
N GLU A 17 4.22 27.15 6.73
CA GLU A 17 4.05 26.85 5.31
C GLU A 17 3.21 25.57 5.10
N GLY A 18 3.39 24.59 5.98
CA GLY A 18 2.68 23.33 5.92
C GLY A 18 1.19 23.41 6.16
N LYS A 19 0.77 24.30 7.07
CA LYS A 19 -0.66 24.62 7.27
C LYS A 19 -1.32 25.18 6.01
N LYS A 20 -0.56 25.90 5.17
CA LYS A 20 -1.07 26.47 3.91
C LYS A 20 -1.14 25.42 2.79
N LYS A 21 -0.26 24.41 2.81
CA LYS A 21 -0.09 23.42 1.72
C LYS A 21 -0.67 22.04 1.99
N HIS A 22 -1.44 21.86 3.09
CA HIS A 22 -1.97 20.56 3.52
C HIS A 22 -0.89 19.45 3.59
N ILE A 23 0.13 19.66 4.41
CA ILE A 23 1.18 18.64 4.65
C ILE A 23 0.59 17.34 5.25
N PRO A 24 1.09 16.15 4.84
CA PRO A 24 0.68 14.88 5.44
C PRO A 24 0.91 14.85 6.97
N ILE A 25 -0.02 14.27 7.72
CA ILE A 25 0.03 14.16 9.19
C ILE A 25 1.37 13.58 9.68
N ALA A 26 1.93 12.60 8.95
CA ALA A 26 3.22 12.00 9.26
C ALA A 26 4.38 13.02 9.27
N GLN A 27 4.41 13.93 8.31
CA GLN A 27 5.43 14.98 8.22
C GLN A 27 5.24 16.04 9.31
N THR A 28 3.99 16.41 9.62
CA THR A 28 3.66 17.30 10.73
C THR A 28 4.16 16.73 12.07
N ASN A 29 3.94 15.43 12.31
CA ASN A 29 4.42 14.75 13.51
C ASN A 29 5.96 14.73 13.59
N GLN A 30 6.66 14.53 12.47
CA GLN A 30 8.12 14.59 12.43
C GLN A 30 8.66 15.97 12.80
N LEU A 31 8.06 17.04 12.27
CA LEU A 31 8.44 18.41 12.61
C LEU A 31 8.19 18.73 14.09
N LEU A 32 7.06 18.29 14.63
CA LEU A 32 6.75 18.46 16.07
C LEU A 32 7.77 17.73 16.96
N LEU A 33 8.20 16.52 16.58
CA LEU A 33 9.25 15.80 17.32
C LEU A 33 10.58 16.55 17.32
N ILE A 34 10.98 17.12 16.17
CA ILE A 34 12.20 17.93 16.06
C ILE A 34 12.09 19.20 16.91
N HIS A 35 10.94 19.89 16.85
CA HIS A 35 10.67 21.09 17.63
C HIS A 35 10.74 20.81 19.14
N ASN A 36 10.08 19.76 19.62
CA ASN A 36 10.08 19.39 21.04
C ASN A 36 11.48 18.98 21.52
N PHE A 37 12.21 18.22 20.71
CA PHE A 37 13.61 17.86 21.00
C PHE A 37 14.48 19.10 21.14
N ARG A 38 14.31 20.08 20.25
CA ARG A 38 15.07 21.32 20.32
C ARG A 38 14.74 22.13 21.58
N ASN A 39 13.46 22.25 21.95
CA ASN A 39 13.07 22.95 23.17
C ASN A 39 13.64 22.29 24.43
N LEU A 40 13.74 20.96 24.48
CA LEU A 40 14.39 20.26 25.59
C LEU A 40 15.90 20.54 25.62
N MET A 41 16.57 20.54 24.47
CA MET A 41 17.99 20.92 24.39
C MET A 41 18.24 22.36 24.86
N LEU A 42 17.33 23.30 24.54
CA LEU A 42 17.39 24.68 25.03
C LEU A 42 17.25 24.81 26.54
N LYS A 43 16.43 23.94 27.14
CA LYS A 43 16.25 23.85 28.60
C LYS A 43 17.44 23.18 29.31
N GLY A 44 18.51 22.85 28.60
CA GLY A 44 19.74 22.27 29.17
C GLY A 44 19.77 20.74 29.21
N PHE A 45 18.78 20.06 28.63
CA PHE A 45 18.79 18.60 28.60
C PHE A 45 19.84 18.05 27.63
N SER A 46 20.45 16.91 27.99
CA SER A 46 21.32 16.18 27.06
C SER A 46 20.53 15.55 25.93
N ARG A 47 21.19 15.31 24.78
CA ARG A 47 20.54 14.68 23.60
C ARG A 47 19.87 13.34 23.92
N ILE A 48 20.50 12.54 24.78
CA ILE A 48 19.96 11.24 25.18
C ILE A 48 18.71 11.46 26.01
N HIS A 49 18.79 12.30 27.05
CA HIS A 49 17.68 12.55 27.96
C HIS A 49 16.47 13.17 27.23
N ALA A 50 16.71 14.16 26.36
CA ALA A 50 15.67 14.80 25.57
C ALA A 50 14.89 13.79 24.70
N SER A 51 15.60 12.86 24.04
CA SER A 51 14.92 11.83 23.23
C SER A 51 14.15 10.80 24.04
N VAL A 52 14.64 10.46 25.24
CA VAL A 52 13.95 9.52 26.14
C VAL A 52 12.69 10.17 26.70
N GLU A 53 12.76 11.45 27.07
CA GLU A 53 11.63 12.20 27.60
C GLU A 53 10.50 12.33 26.57
N ILE A 54 10.83 12.64 25.32
CA ILE A 54 9.85 12.65 24.22
C ILE A 54 9.22 11.27 24.03
N ALA A 55 10.02 10.20 24.12
CA ALA A 55 9.51 8.85 23.95
C ALA A 55 8.53 8.45 25.05
N ARG A 56 8.80 8.85 26.30
CA ARG A 56 7.89 8.65 27.43
C ARG A 56 6.57 9.40 27.26
N GLN A 57 6.62 10.63 26.75
CA GLN A 57 5.43 11.45 26.51
C GLN A 57 4.54 10.90 25.39
N TRP A 58 5.15 10.27 24.37
CA TRP A 58 4.43 9.77 23.19
C TRP A 58 3.93 8.33 23.32
N HIS A 59 4.57 7.50 24.14
CA HIS A 59 4.21 6.09 24.30
C HIS A 59 4.26 5.68 25.78
N ALA A 60 3.16 5.09 26.26
CA ALA A 60 3.12 4.41 27.55
C ALA A 60 3.90 3.07 27.47
N GLY A 61 5.23 3.09 27.55
CA GLY A 61 6.07 1.88 27.52
C GLY A 61 7.54 2.09 27.12
N GLU A 62 8.25 0.99 26.78
CA GLU A 62 9.66 0.96 26.36
C GLU A 62 9.93 1.80 25.10
N GLY A 63 10.12 3.10 25.30
CA GLY A 63 10.38 4.09 24.24
C GLY A 63 11.81 4.07 23.70
N VAL A 64 12.64 3.06 23.97
CA VAL A 64 14.08 3.08 23.61
C VAL A 64 14.27 3.14 22.09
N HIS A 65 13.52 2.32 21.34
CA HIS A 65 13.57 2.32 19.88
C HIS A 65 13.06 3.65 19.31
N PHE A 66 11.99 4.21 19.88
CA PHE A 66 11.45 5.50 19.44
C PHE A 66 12.43 6.65 19.73
N ALA A 67 13.04 6.68 20.91
CA ALA A 67 14.08 7.65 21.26
C ALA A 67 15.27 7.60 20.27
N ARG A 68 15.70 6.39 19.87
CA ARG A 68 16.73 6.23 18.82
C ARG A 68 16.26 6.83 17.48
N ARG A 69 15.02 6.56 17.07
CA ARG A 69 14.44 7.13 15.85
C ARG A 69 14.35 8.65 15.89
N VAL A 70 13.97 9.24 17.02
CA VAL A 70 13.95 10.71 17.22
C VAL A 70 15.36 11.29 17.01
N ARG A 71 16.40 10.68 17.60
CA ARG A 71 17.78 11.15 17.42
C ARG A 71 18.25 11.05 15.97
N ILE A 72 17.92 9.96 15.27
CA ILE A 72 18.24 9.80 13.84
C ILE A 72 17.53 10.87 13.00
N LEU A 73 16.24 11.12 13.28
CA LEU A 73 15.45 12.14 12.60
C LEU A 73 16.04 13.54 12.79
N VAL A 74 16.36 13.91 14.03
CA VAL A 74 16.98 15.22 14.34
C VAL A 74 18.34 15.34 13.66
N ARG A 75 19.16 14.28 13.71
CA ARG A 75 20.48 14.29 13.05
C ARG A 75 20.37 14.46 11.52
N HIS A 76 19.39 13.79 10.91
CA HIS A 76 19.11 13.96 9.48
C HIS A 76 18.76 15.41 9.16
N PHE A 77 17.87 16.00 9.95
CA PHE A 77 17.43 17.38 9.78
C PHE A 77 18.55 18.41 10.04
N GLU A 78 19.43 18.15 11.01
CA GLU A 78 20.64 18.97 11.26
C GLU A 78 21.57 19.03 10.04
N VAL A 79 21.74 17.92 9.34
CA VAL A 79 22.70 17.81 8.22
C VAL A 79 22.05 18.28 6.92
N LEU A 80 20.84 17.81 6.61
CA LEU A 80 20.21 17.98 5.30
C LEU A 80 19.15 19.09 5.25
N ARG A 81 18.75 19.66 6.41
CA ARG A 81 17.76 20.74 6.53
C ARG A 81 16.38 20.43 5.94
N ASN A 82 16.09 19.15 5.75
CA ASN A 82 14.84 18.65 5.23
C ASN A 82 14.37 17.42 6.01
N LEU A 83 13.08 17.12 5.89
CA LEU A 83 12.53 15.87 6.40
C LEU A 83 12.99 14.70 5.51
N PRO A 84 13.21 13.51 6.10
CA PRO A 84 13.53 12.32 5.32
C PRO A 84 12.37 12.02 4.36
N LYS A 85 12.70 11.85 3.08
CA LYS A 85 11.70 11.49 2.05
C LYS A 85 11.11 10.12 2.37
N GLU A 86 9.78 10.05 2.50
CA GLU A 86 9.09 8.78 2.66
C GLU A 86 9.09 8.03 1.32
N THR A 87 9.93 7.00 1.24
CA THR A 87 10.00 6.07 0.08
C THR A 87 9.11 4.84 0.27
N ARG A 88 8.31 4.82 1.35
CA ARG A 88 7.39 3.72 1.63
C ARG A 88 6.16 3.83 0.72
N GLY A 89 5.77 2.69 0.17
CA GLY A 89 4.81 2.62 -0.94
C GLY A 89 5.58 2.54 -2.24
N GLY A 90 5.58 1.36 -2.87
CA GLY A 90 6.12 1.22 -4.22
C GLY A 90 5.42 2.20 -5.16
N ALA A 91 6.10 2.61 -6.24
CA ALA A 91 5.49 3.44 -7.27
C ALA A 91 4.10 2.87 -7.61
N ARG A 92 3.06 3.71 -7.52
CA ARG A 92 1.72 3.34 -8.02
C ARG A 92 1.82 2.83 -9.47
N ASP A 93 2.81 3.35 -10.19
CA ASP A 93 3.19 3.00 -11.57
C ASP A 93 4.38 2.04 -11.64
N SER A 94 4.49 1.09 -10.72
CA SER A 94 5.30 -0.10 -11.01
C SER A 94 4.76 -0.71 -12.30
N ARG A 95 5.53 -0.63 -13.39
CA ARG A 95 5.18 -1.12 -14.73
C ARG A 95 4.92 -2.63 -14.66
N SER A 96 3.67 -2.98 -14.37
CA SER A 96 3.17 -4.34 -14.38
C SER A 96 3.14 -4.80 -15.83
N LEU A 97 3.46 -6.06 -16.15
CA LEU A 97 3.35 -6.56 -17.52
C LEU A 97 1.93 -6.38 -18.12
N LEU A 98 0.88 -6.33 -17.28
CA LEU A 98 -0.49 -5.97 -17.70
C LEU A 98 -0.68 -4.52 -18.16
N SER A 99 0.23 -3.58 -17.83
CA SER A 99 0.14 -2.22 -18.37
C SER A 99 0.54 -2.14 -19.84
N GLU A 100 1.20 -3.18 -20.36
CA GLU A 100 1.48 -3.32 -21.80
C GLU A 100 0.19 -3.69 -22.54
N GLU A 101 -0.18 -2.87 -23.53
CA GLU A 101 -1.45 -3.01 -24.26
C GLU A 101 -1.54 -4.37 -24.98
N ASN A 102 -0.42 -4.83 -25.55
CA ASN A 102 -0.36 -6.12 -26.25
C ASN A 102 -0.62 -7.31 -25.31
N VAL A 103 -0.05 -7.26 -24.11
CA VAL A 103 -0.25 -8.29 -23.07
C VAL A 103 -1.69 -8.27 -22.58
N ARG A 104 -2.26 -7.07 -22.39
CA ARG A 104 -3.65 -6.89 -21.97
C ARG A 104 -4.62 -7.44 -23.01
N LYS A 105 -4.44 -7.10 -24.29
CA LYS A 105 -5.28 -7.56 -25.40
C LYS A 105 -5.22 -9.07 -25.55
N ALA A 106 -4.02 -9.66 -25.59
CA ALA A 106 -3.86 -11.11 -25.70
C ALA A 106 -4.44 -11.87 -24.50
N SER A 107 -4.36 -11.28 -23.29
CA SER A 107 -5.00 -11.84 -22.10
C SER A 107 -6.51 -11.82 -22.19
N LEU A 108 -7.12 -10.74 -22.69
CA LEU A 108 -8.57 -10.64 -22.89
C LEU A 108 -9.06 -11.64 -23.94
N THR A 109 -8.40 -11.70 -25.09
CA THR A 109 -8.76 -12.66 -26.16
C THR A 109 -8.71 -14.10 -25.67
N TRP A 110 -7.71 -14.46 -24.86
CA TRP A 110 -7.65 -15.80 -24.29
C TRP A 110 -8.80 -16.08 -23.30
N LEU A 111 -9.16 -15.09 -22.48
CA LEU A 111 -10.24 -15.20 -21.50
C LEU A 111 -11.63 -15.30 -22.16
N GLU A 112 -11.88 -14.52 -23.22
CA GLU A 112 -13.12 -14.56 -24.00
C GLU A 112 -13.33 -15.90 -24.71
N ALA A 113 -12.24 -16.57 -25.10
CA ALA A 113 -12.30 -17.89 -25.72
C ALA A 113 -12.62 -19.04 -24.74
N GLN A 114 -12.65 -18.80 -23.42
CA GLN A 114 -12.91 -19.85 -22.43
C GLN A 114 -14.40 -19.98 -22.09
N PRO A 115 -14.89 -21.20 -21.83
CA PRO A 115 -16.26 -21.40 -21.36
C PRO A 115 -16.46 -20.82 -19.95
N SER A 116 -17.62 -20.18 -19.76
CA SER A 116 -18.04 -19.59 -18.49
C SER A 116 -17.88 -20.55 -17.31
N GLY A 117 -17.23 -20.10 -16.24
CA GLY A 117 -17.03 -20.89 -15.01
C GLY A 117 -15.81 -21.81 -14.99
N THR A 118 -15.11 -21.97 -16.11
CA THR A 118 -13.91 -22.85 -16.21
C THR A 118 -12.60 -22.11 -15.92
N VAL A 119 -12.63 -20.77 -15.99
CA VAL A 119 -11.45 -19.93 -15.77
C VAL A 119 -11.11 -19.90 -14.28
N THR A 120 -9.98 -20.51 -13.93
CA THR A 120 -9.39 -20.40 -12.60
C THR A 120 -8.09 -19.59 -12.68
N PRO A 121 -7.66 -18.94 -11.59
CA PRO A 121 -6.37 -18.23 -11.59
C PRO A 121 -5.18 -19.12 -11.99
N LYS A 122 -5.26 -20.43 -11.73
CA LYS A 122 -4.21 -21.40 -12.07
C LYS A 122 -4.19 -21.71 -13.58
N THR A 123 -5.36 -21.88 -14.20
CA THR A 123 -5.43 -22.10 -15.65
C THR A 123 -4.99 -20.85 -16.42
N PHE A 124 -5.39 -19.66 -15.96
CA PHE A 124 -4.93 -18.39 -16.52
C PHE A 124 -3.42 -18.19 -16.37
N GLN A 125 -2.84 -18.56 -15.22
CA GLN A 125 -1.38 -18.49 -15.04
C GLN A 125 -0.64 -19.40 -16.03
N ASN A 126 -1.11 -20.64 -16.21
CA ASN A 126 -0.49 -21.58 -17.12
C ASN A 126 -0.49 -21.01 -18.54
N ALA A 127 -1.64 -20.54 -19.02
CA ALA A 127 -1.74 -19.91 -20.33
C ALA A 127 -0.82 -18.69 -20.50
N LEU A 128 -0.74 -17.82 -19.47
CA LEU A 128 0.16 -16.67 -19.52
C LEU A 128 1.63 -17.08 -19.76
N ASN A 129 2.10 -18.10 -19.04
CA ASN A 129 3.49 -18.55 -19.13
C ASN A 129 3.78 -19.40 -20.37
N THR A 130 2.80 -20.19 -20.86
CA THR A 130 3.04 -21.16 -21.95
C THR A 130 2.66 -20.64 -23.32
N THR A 131 1.67 -19.73 -23.42
CA THR A 131 1.14 -19.27 -24.71
C THR A 131 1.24 -17.77 -24.88
N ILE A 132 0.72 -16.97 -23.94
CA ILE A 132 0.53 -15.53 -24.14
C ILE A 132 1.85 -14.75 -24.13
N LEU A 133 2.69 -14.92 -23.10
CA LEU A 133 3.96 -14.20 -23.01
C LEU A 133 4.99 -14.66 -24.05
N PRO A 134 5.15 -15.97 -24.33
CA PRO A 134 6.02 -16.42 -25.41
C PRO A 134 5.59 -15.93 -26.80
N ALA A 135 4.28 -15.90 -27.09
CA ALA A 135 3.77 -15.40 -28.37
C ALA A 135 4.05 -13.90 -28.60
N LEU A 136 4.20 -13.13 -27.51
CA LEU A 136 4.56 -11.71 -27.56
C LEU A 136 6.08 -11.46 -27.52
N GLY A 137 6.90 -12.51 -27.56
CA GLY A 137 8.37 -12.39 -27.50
C GLY A 137 8.91 -11.97 -26.13
N ILE A 138 8.07 -12.00 -25.09
CA ILE A 138 8.46 -11.59 -23.74
C ILE A 138 9.10 -12.78 -23.03
N GLN A 139 10.44 -12.82 -23.06
CA GLN A 139 11.21 -13.80 -22.31
C GLN A 139 11.39 -13.31 -20.87
N THR A 140 10.77 -14.02 -19.93
CA THR A 140 10.98 -13.76 -18.50
C THR A 140 12.11 -14.66 -18.00
N ASN A 141 13.15 -14.08 -17.38
CA ASN A 141 14.28 -14.83 -16.81
C ASN A 141 13.87 -15.90 -15.77
N LYS A 142 12.66 -15.78 -15.23
CA LYS A 142 12.00 -16.79 -14.41
C LYS A 142 10.56 -16.90 -14.94
N PRO A 143 10.03 -18.11 -15.19
CA PRO A 143 8.60 -18.26 -15.49
C PRO A 143 7.82 -17.57 -14.38
N LEU A 144 6.73 -16.86 -14.70
CA LEU A 144 5.98 -16.16 -13.67
C LEU A 144 5.53 -17.18 -12.63
N CYS A 145 6.16 -17.12 -11.46
CA CYS A 145 6.10 -18.24 -10.55
C CYS A 145 4.70 -18.37 -9.97
N GLU A 146 4.34 -19.59 -9.52
CA GLU A 146 3.11 -19.77 -8.75
C GLU A 146 3.08 -18.79 -7.58
N ARG A 147 4.20 -18.27 -7.07
CA ARG A 147 4.27 -17.23 -6.02
C ARG A 147 3.89 -15.81 -6.47
N THR A 148 4.09 -15.45 -7.74
CA THR A 148 3.49 -14.28 -8.37
C THR A 148 1.98 -14.53 -8.51
N ALA A 149 1.53 -15.78 -8.70
CA ALA A 149 0.10 -16.19 -8.72
C ALA A 149 -0.54 -16.57 -7.37
N ARG A 150 0.29 -16.80 -6.34
CA ARG A 150 0.02 -17.33 -5.00
C ARG A 150 1.08 -16.76 -4.04
N ARG A 151 0.89 -15.51 -3.65
CA ARG A 151 1.10 -15.02 -2.27
C ARG A 151 -0.06 -14.06 -2.00
N VAL A 152 -0.86 -14.20 -0.96
CA VAL A 152 -1.02 -15.23 0.10
C VAL A 152 -2.55 -15.44 0.21
N LEU A 153 -3.05 -16.29 1.13
CA LEU A 153 -4.34 -16.02 1.75
C LEU A 153 -4.52 -14.49 1.86
N PHE A 154 -5.53 -13.98 1.15
CA PHE A 154 -5.74 -12.58 0.82
C PHE A 154 -4.66 -11.94 -0.10
N THR A 155 -5.10 -11.56 -1.31
CA THR A 155 -4.42 -10.69 -2.30
C THR A 155 -3.29 -11.25 -3.20
N ALA A 156 -3.58 -12.35 -3.91
CA ALA A 156 -2.83 -12.79 -5.09
C ALA A 156 -2.80 -11.74 -6.24
N PRO A 157 -1.66 -11.44 -6.88
CA PRO A 157 -1.54 -10.53 -8.03
C PRO A 157 -2.45 -10.90 -9.22
N TYR A 158 -2.76 -12.18 -9.40
CA TYR A 158 -3.53 -12.67 -10.55
C TYR A 158 -5.04 -12.51 -10.33
N ARG A 159 -5.50 -12.51 -9.08
CA ARG A 159 -6.82 -11.97 -8.75
C ARG A 159 -6.89 -10.49 -9.11
N ARG A 160 -5.83 -9.72 -8.88
CA ARG A 160 -5.81 -8.30 -9.28
C ARG A 160 -5.85 -8.14 -10.80
N TRP A 161 -5.20 -9.01 -11.56
CA TRP A 161 -5.25 -8.95 -13.02
C TRP A 161 -6.62 -9.36 -13.56
N LEU A 162 -7.18 -10.48 -13.12
CA LEU A 162 -8.56 -10.87 -13.48
C LEU A 162 -9.56 -9.78 -13.08
N ILE A 163 -9.48 -9.24 -11.86
CA ILE A 163 -10.32 -8.12 -11.41
C ILE A 163 -10.11 -6.85 -12.25
N LYS A 164 -8.86 -6.50 -12.60
CA LYS A 164 -8.53 -5.36 -13.49
C LYS A 164 -9.03 -5.57 -14.92
N LEU A 165 -9.12 -6.82 -15.36
CA LEU A 165 -9.68 -7.24 -16.64
C LEU A 165 -11.21 -7.44 -16.59
N GLY A 166 -11.86 -7.20 -15.44
CA GLY A 166 -13.31 -7.30 -15.28
C GLY A 166 -13.84 -8.67 -14.83
N TRP A 167 -12.98 -9.67 -14.69
CA TRP A 167 -13.35 -11.04 -14.30
C TRP A 167 -13.38 -11.19 -12.78
N ARG A 168 -14.57 -11.38 -12.23
CA ARG A 168 -14.80 -11.62 -10.79
C ARG A 168 -15.37 -13.02 -10.59
N LEU A 169 -14.86 -13.71 -9.57
CA LEU A 169 -15.47 -14.95 -9.10
C LEU A 169 -16.78 -14.60 -8.39
N THR A 170 -17.89 -14.94 -9.03
CA THR A 170 -19.23 -14.81 -8.44
C THR A 170 -19.78 -16.21 -8.23
N VAL A 171 -20.31 -16.47 -7.05
CA VAL A 171 -21.08 -17.70 -6.79
C VAL A 171 -22.50 -17.44 -7.28
N LEU A 172 -22.90 -18.10 -8.36
CA LEU A 172 -24.29 -18.09 -8.81
C LEU A 172 -25.13 -18.81 -7.76
N ARG A 173 -25.89 -18.04 -6.98
CA ARG A 173 -26.96 -18.59 -6.13
C ARG A 173 -28.24 -18.48 -6.93
N LYS A 174 -28.92 -19.61 -7.18
CA LYS A 174 -30.29 -19.57 -7.68
C LYS A 174 -31.13 -18.78 -6.67
N GLY A 175 -31.87 -17.79 -7.15
CA GLY A 175 -32.87 -17.11 -6.32
C GLY A 175 -33.84 -18.15 -5.78
N VAL A 176 -34.22 -18.03 -4.51
CA VAL A 176 -35.29 -18.85 -3.94
C VAL A 176 -36.57 -18.51 -4.70
N TYR A 177 -37.09 -19.45 -5.46
CA TYR A 177 -38.41 -19.33 -6.07
C TYR A 177 -39.43 -19.46 -4.95
N MET A 178 -40.08 -18.36 -4.58
CA MET A 178 -41.27 -18.42 -3.76
C MET A 178 -42.40 -18.83 -4.70
N ASP A 179 -42.66 -20.13 -4.82
CA ASP A 179 -43.83 -20.61 -5.54
C ASP A 179 -45.08 -20.26 -4.72
N GLY A 180 -45.68 -19.12 -5.05
CA GLY A 180 -46.87 -18.59 -4.38
C GLY A 180 -48.16 -19.14 -4.99
N HIS A 181 -48.27 -20.46 -5.18
CA HIS A 181 -49.46 -21.09 -5.77
C HIS A 181 -49.89 -22.36 -5.04
N GLU A 182 -50.30 -22.21 -3.78
CA GLU A 182 -51.27 -23.11 -3.17
C GLU A 182 -52.60 -22.36 -3.05
N ARG A 183 -53.38 -22.34 -4.14
CA ARG A 183 -54.79 -21.93 -4.07
C ARG A 183 -55.58 -23.07 -3.41
N PRO A 184 -56.32 -22.82 -2.31
CA PRO A 184 -57.08 -23.85 -1.59
C PRO A 184 -58.30 -24.41 -2.36
N ASP A 185 -58.61 -23.88 -3.55
CA ASP A 185 -59.84 -24.20 -4.28
C ASP A 185 -59.74 -25.45 -5.19
N VAL A 186 -58.67 -26.25 -5.08
CA VAL A 186 -58.44 -27.48 -5.89
C VAL A 186 -58.53 -28.73 -5.00
N VAL A 187 -59.54 -28.82 -4.14
CA VAL A 187 -59.95 -30.08 -3.53
C VAL A 187 -61.48 -30.11 -3.45
N GLN A 188 -62.12 -30.39 -4.58
CA GLN A 188 -63.45 -30.99 -4.61
C GLN A 188 -63.38 -32.27 -5.44
N TYR A 189 -63.53 -33.40 -4.76
CA TYR A 189 -64.07 -34.63 -5.32
C TYR A 189 -64.94 -35.29 -4.26
#